data_AF-A0A938V515-F1
#
_entry.id   AF-A0A938V515-F1
#
_cell.length_a   1.000
_cell.length_b   1.000
_cell.length_c   1.000
_cell.angle_alpha   90.00
_cell.angle_beta   90.00
_cell.angle_gamma   90.00
#
_symmetry.space_group_name_H-M   'P 1'
#
loop_
_entity.id
_entity.type
_entity.pdbx_description
1 polymer ?
#
loop_
_entity_poly.entity_id
_entity_poly.type
_entity_poly.pdbx_seq_one_letter_code
_entity_poly.pdbx_strand_id
1 'polypeptide(L)'
;MKKLVALLVALAFGSMACYNTYHISMDQMKELQAAEGSNKVMATKEGEQVEVSSGTRLFVRDVDNRRYPITPYNFKLTGSQLVASDRDYIFMLSQIRPEGEVDLLSTPKTVLLIAGGAGAVAGLIVVTILTAGQKSFSSGE
;
A
#
# COMPACT_ATOMS: atom_id res chain seq x y z
N MET A 1 9.77 -23.13 -21.69
CA MET A 1 8.43 -22.51 -21.56
C MET A 1 7.88 -22.55 -20.13
N LYS A 2 7.78 -23.71 -19.45
CA LYS A 2 7.23 -23.79 -18.07
C LYS A 2 7.88 -22.86 -17.03
N LYS A 3 9.21 -22.71 -17.07
CA LYS A 3 9.96 -21.80 -16.16
C LYS A 3 9.69 -20.30 -16.43
N LEU A 4 9.33 -19.95 -17.67
CA LEU A 4 9.06 -18.59 -18.11
C LEU A 4 7.65 -18.13 -17.67
N VAL A 5 6.67 -19.05 -17.74
CA VAL A 5 5.30 -18.82 -17.25
C VAL A 5 5.28 -18.63 -15.74
N ALA A 6 6.01 -19.47 -14.98
CA ALA A 6 6.12 -19.33 -13.53
C ALA A 6 6.76 -18.00 -13.11
N LEU A 7 7.78 -17.53 -13.85
CA LEU A 7 8.44 -16.25 -13.60
C LEU A 7 7.50 -15.06 -13.89
N LEU A 8 6.75 -15.10 -14.99
CA LEU A 8 5.77 -14.08 -15.36
C LEU A 8 4.61 -13.99 -14.36
N VAL A 9 4.14 -15.13 -13.86
CA VAL A 9 3.13 -15.20 -12.81
C VAL A 9 3.66 -14.59 -11.51
N ALA A 10 4.87 -14.97 -11.07
CA ALA A 10 5.47 -14.41 -9.85
C ALA A 10 5.71 -12.88 -9.97
N LEU A 11 6.13 -12.40 -11.14
CA LEU A 11 6.30 -10.97 -11.42
C LEU A 11 4.97 -10.18 -11.41
N ALA A 12 3.89 -10.77 -11.91
CA ALA A 12 2.57 -10.12 -11.95
C ALA A 12 1.94 -9.96 -10.55
N PHE A 13 2.22 -10.88 -9.62
CA PHE A 13 1.73 -10.79 -8.24
C PHE A 13 2.62 -9.91 -7.33
N GLY A 14 3.89 -9.71 -7.68
CA GLY A 14 4.82 -8.91 -6.88
C GLY A 14 4.59 -7.39 -6.96
N SER A 15 3.95 -6.89 -8.02
CA SER A 15 3.77 -5.45 -8.25
C SER A 15 2.45 -4.87 -7.75
N MET A 16 1.51 -5.70 -7.28
CA MET A 16 0.25 -5.22 -6.71
C MET A 16 0.45 -4.86 -5.24
N ALA A 17 0.99 -3.67 -4.97
CA ALA A 17 0.87 -3.05 -3.66
C ALA A 17 -0.63 -2.92 -3.35
N CYS A 18 -1.13 -3.68 -2.37
CA CYS A 18 -2.55 -3.68 -1.99
C CYS A 18 -2.94 -2.44 -1.17
N TYR A 19 -2.26 -1.32 -1.40
CA TYR A 19 -2.49 -0.07 -0.70
C TYR A 19 -3.17 0.93 -1.64
N ASN A 20 -4.06 1.73 -1.07
CA ASN A 20 -4.58 2.96 -1.65
C ASN A 20 -3.91 4.13 -0.93
N THR A 21 -3.40 5.08 -1.70
CA THR A 21 -2.86 6.34 -1.17
C THR A 21 -3.95 7.40 -1.21
N TYR A 22 -4.21 7.97 -0.04
CA TYR A 22 -5.22 9.02 0.16
C TYR A 22 -4.55 10.33 0.53
N HIS A 23 -5.06 11.44 0.02
CA HIS A 23 -4.49 12.76 0.34
C HIS A 23 -5.33 13.44 1.42
N ILE A 24 -4.66 13.87 2.48
CA ILE A 24 -5.26 14.65 3.56
C ILE A 24 -4.66 16.05 3.59
N SER A 25 -5.45 17.04 4.00
CA SER A 25 -4.97 18.42 4.12
C SER A 25 -4.02 18.59 5.31
N MET A 26 -3.27 19.70 5.33
CA MET A 26 -2.41 20.04 6.46
C MET A 26 -3.21 20.26 7.77
N ASP A 27 -4.44 20.77 7.67
CA ASP A 27 -5.28 20.96 8.86
C ASP A 27 -5.76 19.63 9.43
N GLN A 28 -6.10 18.68 8.56
CA GLN A 28 -6.33 17.30 8.93
C GLN A 28 -5.08 16.70 9.62
N MET A 29 -3.86 16.95 9.12
CA MET A 29 -2.66 16.50 9.83
C MET A 29 -2.48 17.12 11.23
N LYS A 30 -2.84 18.40 11.44
CA LYS A 30 -2.85 18.99 12.79
C LYS A 30 -3.84 18.29 13.70
N GLU A 31 -5.01 17.96 13.15
CA GLU A 31 -6.04 17.21 13.86
C GLU A 31 -5.60 15.79 14.23
N LEU A 32 -4.72 15.16 13.43
CA LEU A 32 -4.08 13.88 13.78
C LEU A 32 -3.11 14.05 14.94
N GLN A 33 -2.23 15.05 14.86
CA GLN A 33 -1.29 15.32 15.95
C GLN A 33 -2.02 15.49 17.29
N ALA A 34 -3.17 16.18 17.30
CA ALA A 34 -3.96 16.42 18.50
C ALA A 34 -4.70 15.18 19.04
N ALA A 35 -4.78 14.08 18.29
CA ALA A 35 -5.55 12.90 18.67
C ALA A 35 -4.80 11.91 19.60
N GLU A 36 -3.54 12.21 19.95
CA GLU A 36 -2.74 11.51 20.97
C GLU A 36 -2.82 9.97 20.93
N GLY A 37 -2.82 9.38 19.73
CA GLY A 37 -2.81 7.93 19.53
C GLY A 37 -4.19 7.25 19.48
N SER A 38 -5.28 8.00 19.59
CA SER A 38 -6.63 7.50 19.34
C SER A 38 -6.92 7.38 17.84
N ASN A 39 -7.61 6.31 17.44
CA ASN A 39 -8.06 6.14 16.06
C ASN A 39 -8.93 7.34 15.66
N LYS A 40 -8.65 7.92 14.49
CA LYS A 40 -9.33 9.11 14.02
C LYS A 40 -9.78 8.94 12.58
N VAL A 41 -11.06 9.20 12.36
CA VAL A 41 -11.65 9.26 11.01
C VAL A 41 -11.44 10.66 10.45
N MET A 42 -10.96 10.72 9.22
CA MET A 42 -10.57 11.94 8.55
C MET A 42 -11.18 12.02 7.17
N ALA A 43 -11.50 13.23 6.73
CA ALA A 43 -11.92 13.46 5.36
C ALA A 43 -10.68 13.62 4.47
N THR A 44 -10.61 12.80 3.42
CA THR A 44 -9.64 12.97 2.32
C THR A 44 -10.05 14.13 1.43
N LYS A 45 -9.13 14.64 0.61
CA LYS A 45 -9.43 15.66 -0.40
C LYS A 45 -10.46 15.17 -1.42
N GLU A 46 -10.48 13.85 -1.64
CA GLU A 46 -11.40 13.17 -2.55
C GLU A 46 -12.79 12.94 -1.93
N GLY A 47 -13.00 13.32 -0.66
CA GLY A 47 -14.28 13.20 0.05
C GLY A 47 -14.52 11.84 0.71
N GLU A 48 -13.58 10.91 0.60
CA GLU A 48 -13.61 9.63 1.30
C GLU A 48 -13.27 9.82 2.78
N GLN A 49 -13.93 9.06 3.66
CA GLN A 49 -13.60 9.00 5.07
C GLN A 49 -12.61 7.87 5.32
N VAL A 50 -11.45 8.22 5.89
CA VAL A 50 -10.37 7.27 6.17
C VAL A 50 -10.08 7.22 7.66
N GLU A 51 -10.04 6.01 8.22
CA GLU A 51 -9.61 5.81 9.60
C GLU A 51 -8.08 5.71 9.66
N VAL A 52 -7.47 6.63 10.40
CA VAL A 52 -6.05 6.63 10.71
C VAL A 52 -5.88 6.08 12.12
N SER A 53 -4.94 5.14 12.25
CA SER A 53 -4.55 4.49 13.50
C SER A 53 -3.04 4.55 13.67
N SER A 54 -2.52 4.12 14.83
CA SER A 54 -1.07 4.12 15.10
C SER A 54 -0.28 3.22 14.14
N GLY A 55 -0.93 2.22 13.53
CA GLY A 55 -0.32 1.34 12.53
C GLY A 55 -0.43 1.83 11.09
N THR A 56 -1.15 2.93 10.85
CA THR A 56 -1.38 3.47 9.52
C THR A 56 -0.11 4.12 8.98
N ARG A 57 0.18 3.93 7.70
CA ARG A 57 1.37 4.52 7.08
C ARG A 57 1.05 5.93 6.62
N LEU A 58 1.65 6.91 7.28
CA LEU A 58 1.52 8.32 6.94
C LEU A 58 2.81 8.80 6.26
N PHE A 59 2.68 9.66 5.26
CA PHE A 59 3.81 10.21 4.52
C PHE A 59 3.59 11.68 4.23
N VAL A 60 4.69 12.38 3.99
CA VAL A 60 4.71 13.71 3.40
C VAL A 60 5.60 13.72 2.18
N ARG A 61 5.29 14.59 1.22
CA ARG A 61 6.12 14.79 0.04
C ARG A 61 6.82 16.13 0.07
N ASP A 62 8.07 16.10 -0.35
CA ASP A 62 8.86 17.29 -0.66
C ASP A 62 8.45 17.87 -2.03
N VAL A 63 8.83 19.11 -2.30
CA VAL A 63 8.67 19.78 -3.61
C VAL A 63 9.34 18.99 -4.74
N ASP A 64 10.43 18.28 -4.43
CA ASP A 64 11.13 17.36 -5.34
C ASP A 64 10.40 16.01 -5.54
N ASN A 65 9.17 15.89 -5.03
CA ASN A 65 8.33 14.69 -5.11
C ASN A 65 8.89 13.46 -4.36
N ARG A 66 9.87 13.67 -3.48
CA ARG A 66 10.41 12.64 -2.59
C ARG A 66 9.42 12.36 -1.47
N ARG A 67 9.19 11.08 -1.17
CA ARG A 67 8.19 10.62 -0.20
C ARG A 67 8.88 10.24 1.11
N TYR A 68 8.49 10.87 2.21
CA TYR A 68 9.07 10.65 3.53
C TYR A 68 8.04 10.04 4.48
N PRO A 69 8.31 8.86 5.07
CA PRO A 69 7.40 8.23 6.02
C PRO A 69 7.43 8.95 7.36
N ILE A 70 6.28 9.34 7.89
CA ILE A 70 6.13 9.89 9.23
C ILE A 70 5.23 8.98 10.06
N THR A 71 5.44 8.97 11.37
CA THR A 71 4.60 8.16 12.27
C THR A 71 3.37 8.96 12.68
N PRO A 72 2.15 8.42 12.51
CA PRO A 72 0.93 9.08 13.00
C PRO A 72 1.09 9.47 14.48
N TYR A 73 0.53 10.62 14.87
CA TYR A 73 0.56 11.15 16.24
C TYR A 73 1.94 11.51 16.80
N ASN A 74 3.05 11.13 16.15
CA ASN A 74 4.42 11.37 16.62
C ASN A 74 5.17 12.39 15.76
N PHE A 75 4.48 13.46 15.37
CA PHE A 75 5.07 14.59 14.68
C PHE A 75 4.51 15.89 15.25
N LYS A 76 5.25 16.98 15.04
CA LYS A 76 4.83 18.33 15.38
C LYS A 76 4.76 19.17 14.13
N LEU A 77 3.55 19.58 13.76
CA LEU A 77 3.27 20.58 12.75
C LEU A 77 3.17 21.95 13.42
N THR A 78 4.19 22.76 13.20
CA THR A 78 4.22 24.18 13.57
C THR A 78 3.84 25.03 12.36
N GLY A 79 3.56 26.33 12.55
CA GLY A 79 3.15 27.22 11.46
C GLY A 79 4.17 27.36 10.32
N SER A 80 5.41 26.93 10.49
CA SER A 80 6.47 27.01 9.49
C SER A 80 7.23 25.69 9.26
N GLN A 81 7.06 24.69 10.13
CA GLN A 81 7.84 23.45 10.07
C GLN A 81 7.04 22.22 10.44
N LEU A 82 7.38 21.10 9.81
CA LEU A 82 7.01 19.75 10.21
C LEU A 82 8.23 19.07 10.83
N VAL A 83 8.09 18.59 12.06
CA VAL A 83 9.14 17.89 12.81
C VAL A 83 8.66 16.49 13.17
N ALA A 84 9.29 15.45 12.65
CA ALA A 84 9.04 14.06 13.05
C ALA A 84 10.25 13.55 13.83
N SER A 85 10.16 13.60 15.17
CA SER A 85 11.29 13.34 16.07
C SER A 85 11.71 11.88 16.11
N ASP A 86 10.84 10.96 15.74
CA ASP A 86 11.11 9.52 15.71
C ASP A 86 11.82 9.05 14.43
N ARG A 87 11.87 9.93 13.43
CA ARG A 87 12.48 9.68 12.11
C ARG A 87 13.64 10.63 11.82
N ASP A 88 13.96 11.54 12.75
CA ASP A 88 14.95 12.61 12.58
C ASP A 88 14.67 13.52 11.37
N TYR A 89 13.40 13.80 11.09
CA TYR A 89 13.00 14.67 9.98
C TYR A 89 12.59 16.06 10.47
N ILE A 90 13.14 17.07 9.80
CA ILE A 90 12.73 18.47 9.93
C ILE A 90 12.54 19.01 8.53
N PHE A 91 11.32 19.42 8.22
CA PHE A 91 10.98 20.03 6.94
C PHE A 91 10.40 21.42 7.18
N MET A 92 10.81 22.40 6.37
CA MET A 92 10.06 23.64 6.26
C MET A 92 8.74 23.36 5.53
N LEU A 93 7.64 23.99 5.94
CA LEU A 93 6.35 23.83 5.24
C LEU A 93 6.43 24.28 3.77
N SER A 94 7.35 25.19 3.43
CA SER A 94 7.61 25.62 2.06
C SER A 94 8.35 24.58 1.21
N GLN A 95 8.99 23.60 1.84
CA GLN A 95 9.71 22.51 1.19
C GLN A 95 8.85 21.26 1.04
N ILE A 96 7.65 21.24 1.62
CA ILE A 96 6.73 20.10 1.48
C ILE A 96 5.46 20.53 0.75
N ARG A 97 4.86 19.56 0.06
CA ARG A 97 3.55 19.75 -0.53
C ARG A 97 2.52 20.00 0.57
N PRO A 98 1.45 20.79 0.30
CA PRO A 98 0.43 21.14 1.30
C PRO A 98 -0.53 19.97 1.61
N GLU A 99 -0.05 18.74 1.52
CA GLU A 99 -0.82 17.51 1.69
C GLU A 99 0.00 16.42 2.39
N GLY A 100 -0.68 15.68 3.25
CA GLY A 100 -0.21 14.41 3.77
C GLY A 100 -0.78 13.27 2.94
N GLU A 101 -0.07 12.15 2.92
CA GLU A 101 -0.50 10.93 2.26
C GLU A 101 -0.71 9.82 3.28
N VAL A 102 -1.83 9.13 3.19
CA VAL A 102 -2.18 8.00 4.05
C VAL A 102 -2.31 6.77 3.17
N ASP A 103 -1.47 5.75 3.41
CA ASP A 103 -1.63 4.46 2.73
C ASP A 103 -2.48 3.52 3.58
N LEU A 104 -3.60 3.08 3.02
CA LEU A 104 -4.50 2.10 3.64
C LEU A 104 -4.58 0.84 2.78
N LEU A 105 -4.67 -0.31 3.44
CA LEU A 105 -4.88 -1.57 2.75
C LEU A 105 -6.25 -1.57 2.08
N SER A 106 -6.26 -1.79 0.78
CA SER A 106 -7.47 -1.97 -0.01
C SER A 106 -7.93 -3.42 0.10
N THR A 107 -8.96 -3.67 0.92
CA THR A 107 -9.60 -4.98 1.06
C THR A 107 -9.92 -5.65 -0.29
N PRO A 108 -10.56 -4.99 -1.28
CA PRO A 108 -10.87 -5.67 -2.54
C PRO A 108 -9.61 -6.07 -3.32
N LYS A 109 -8.57 -5.21 -3.35
CA LYS A 109 -7.30 -5.55 -4.02
C LYS A 109 -6.62 -6.73 -3.33
N THR A 110 -6.58 -6.73 -2.00
CA THR A 110 -6.00 -7.82 -1.22
C THR A 110 -6.75 -9.14 -1.43
N VAL A 111 -8.07 -9.12 -1.36
CA VAL A 111 -8.91 -10.33 -1.56
C VAL A 111 -8.74 -10.86 -2.98
N LEU A 112 -8.76 -9.98 -3.98
CA LEU A 112 -8.55 -10.38 -5.38
C LEU A 112 -7.15 -10.97 -5.60
N LEU A 113 -6.12 -10.41 -4.96
CA LEU A 113 -4.76 -10.95 -5.02
C LEU A 113 -4.69 -12.36 -4.42
N ILE A 114 -5.25 -12.54 -3.21
CA ILE A 114 -5.27 -13.84 -2.52
C ILE A 114 -6.06 -14.87 -3.34
N ALA A 115 -7.27 -14.51 -3.78
CA ALA A 115 -8.13 -15.38 -4.56
C ALA A 115 -7.50 -15.73 -5.92
N GLY A 116 -6.94 -14.73 -6.61
CA GLY A 116 -6.23 -14.91 -7.88
C GLY A 116 -5.00 -15.80 -7.72
N GLY A 117 -4.22 -15.60 -6.67
CA GLY A 117 -3.05 -16.44 -6.36
C GLY A 117 -3.43 -17.89 -6.08
N ALA A 118 -4.44 -18.13 -5.23
CA ALA A 118 -4.93 -19.48 -4.94
C ALA A 118 -5.49 -20.17 -6.20
N GLY A 119 -6.29 -19.44 -6.99
CA GLY A 119 -6.84 -19.94 -8.26
C GLY A 119 -5.76 -20.30 -9.28
N ALA A 120 -4.71 -19.48 -9.40
CA ALA A 120 -3.60 -19.75 -10.31
C ALA A 120 -2.86 -21.04 -9.94
N VAL A 121 -2.60 -21.28 -8.65
CA VAL A 121 -1.96 -22.51 -8.17
C VAL A 121 -2.84 -23.73 -8.43
N ALA A 122 -4.12 -23.66 -8.06
CA ALA A 122 -5.07 -24.76 -8.30
C ALA A 122 -5.20 -25.08 -9.80
N GLY A 123 -5.32 -24.06 -10.64
CA GLY A 123 -5.38 -24.20 -12.10
C GLY A 123 -4.11 -24.85 -12.66
N LEU A 124 -2.93 -24.45 -12.17
CA LEU A 124 -1.66 -25.04 -12.60
C LEU A 124 -1.57 -26.53 -12.24
N ILE A 125 -2.04 -26.92 -11.05
CA ILE A 125 -2.10 -28.33 -10.63
C ILE A 125 -3.00 -29.13 -11.58
N VAL A 126 -4.22 -28.65 -11.83
CA VAL A 126 -5.18 -29.31 -12.72
C VAL A 126 -4.61 -29.47 -14.14
N VAL A 127 -4.04 -28.40 -14.71
CA VAL A 127 -3.39 -28.45 -16.03
C VAL A 127 -2.25 -29.46 -16.05
N THR A 128 -1.46 -29.52 -14.99
CA THR A 128 -0.33 -30.47 -14.90
C THR A 128 -0.81 -31.91 -14.86
N ILE A 129 -1.87 -32.21 -14.10
CA ILE A 129 -2.47 -33.56 -14.05
C ILE A 129 -3.03 -33.94 -15.42
N LEU A 130 -3.82 -33.08 -16.05
CA LEU A 130 -4.44 -33.36 -17.36
C LEU A 130 -3.39 -33.56 -18.46
N THR A 131 -2.35 -32.72 -18.50
CA THR A 131 -1.29 -32.83 -19.52
C THR A 131 -0.30 -33.97 -19.27
N ALA A 132 -0.07 -34.35 -18.00
CA ALA A 132 0.71 -35.54 -17.68
C ALA A 132 -0.05 -36.84 -18.02
N GLY A 133 -1.36 -36.88 -17.76
CA GLY A 133 -2.23 -37.99 -18.14
C GLY A 133 -2.22 -38.25 -19.65
N GLN A 134 -2.34 -37.21 -20.48
CA GLN A 134 -2.31 -37.36 -21.94
C GLN A 134 -0.97 -37.89 -22.49
N LYS A 135 0.17 -37.59 -21.85
CA LYS A 135 1.46 -38.16 -22.26
C LYS A 135 1.59 -39.65 -21.94
N SER A 136 0.96 -40.13 -20.87
CA SER A 136 1.07 -41.53 -20.46
C SER A 136 0.28 -42.49 -21.37
N PHE A 137 -0.71 -42.00 -22.11
CA PHE A 137 -1.50 -42.81 -23.06
C PHE A 137 -1.00 -42.73 -24.51
N SER A 138 -0.05 -41.83 -24.82
CA SER A 138 0.50 -41.66 -26.18
C SER A 138 1.80 -42.45 -26.44
N SER A 139 2.33 -43.17 -25.45
CA SER A 139 3.59 -43.92 -25.56
C SER A 139 3.38 -45.44 -25.50
N GLY A 140 2.16 -45.88 -25.79
CA GLY A 140 1.77 -47.29 -25.88
C GLY A 140 1.21 -47.62 -27.26
N GLU A 141 2.01 -47.37 -28.31
CA GLU A 141 1.91 -48.00 -29.63
C GLU A 141 3.32 -48.37 -30.09
#